data_AF-A0A316W428-F1
#
_entry.id   AF-A0A316W428-F1
#
_cell.length_a   1.000
_cell.length_b   1.000
_cell.length_c   1.000
_cell.angle_alpha   90.00
_cell.angle_beta   90.00
_cell.angle_gamma   90.00
#
_symmetry.space_group_name_H-M   'P 1'
#
loop_
_entity.id
_entity.type
_entity.pdbx_description
1 polymer ?
#
loop_
_entity_poly.entity_id
_entity_poly.type
_entity_poly.pdbx_seq_one_letter_code
_entity_poly.pdbx_strand_id
1 'polypeptide(L)'
;MFCAISGEPPAQPVISTKSGQLYEARLIRKYIDENGKDPITGEVLSHDDLIEVKASPRAAAPRPPTHSSIPSLLTSLQNEYDGLMMELFTLKKNYDEVRMELAHALYANDAANRVVARLISERDEARSALASISGSLGASAGAGVGTDASNQGGDVEMSDGATTKGGLPPAAAQVITSTAQTLSSQRRAKMKRKAPAGYASAADVREFKTTASLPSMHSTKPPGVTSLDVSSSGNLLLTGGADKQVQVYDRASGRQIATLKGHTKKITRVVFSKPPLDAGIADVGTEAGEAPPPSFAVSASEDKSIRVWKLGASEGDPAPEYALSHVIKGYKAEVTGLDIHPSGALIGTCSKDGLWALHDPTTGERLLAVDAPSNETPEEAAGGYEYESFAFHPDGQLAATGTAGGVVRIWDVSAIQKVSTFRDHSASAGVTALGFSENGYYLAAGGKGSGEVKIWDLRKLSVAGTIDASESSKGEAGSVLALAFDPTASFLAVVGTDAKIYANKTWQLLAADDGNTAECTDCAWDPRDGSLVVSSLDRTVRILSKA
;
A
#
# COMPACT_ATOMS: atom_id res chain seq x y z
N MET A 1 17.46 -51.17 -37.72
CA MET A 1 18.44 -50.63 -36.76
C MET A 1 17.88 -49.32 -36.25
N PHE A 2 17.28 -49.33 -35.07
CA PHE A 2 16.64 -48.14 -34.48
C PHE A 2 17.42 -47.74 -33.23
N CYS A 3 17.48 -46.44 -32.97
CA CYS A 3 18.05 -45.88 -31.76
C CYS A 3 17.16 -46.23 -30.56
N ALA A 4 17.73 -46.75 -29.49
CA ALA A 4 16.97 -47.16 -28.31
C ALA A 4 16.38 -45.99 -27.49
N ILE A 5 16.82 -44.75 -27.76
CA ILE A 5 16.27 -43.53 -27.12
C ILE A 5 15.13 -42.92 -27.96
N SER A 6 15.33 -42.75 -29.27
CA SER A 6 14.35 -42.05 -30.13
C SER A 6 13.41 -42.97 -30.90
N GLY A 7 13.70 -44.26 -31.00
CA GLY A 7 12.96 -45.19 -31.86
C GLY A 7 13.15 -44.96 -33.37
N GLU A 8 13.95 -43.98 -33.77
CA GLU A 8 14.25 -43.63 -35.16
C GLU A 8 15.54 -44.30 -35.66
N PRO A 9 15.72 -44.51 -36.98
CA PRO A 9 16.97 -44.99 -37.53
C PRO A 9 18.09 -43.97 -37.28
N PRO A 10 19.18 -44.33 -36.56
CA PRO A 10 20.23 -43.39 -36.20
C PRO A 10 21.04 -42.95 -37.43
N ALA A 11 21.30 -41.65 -37.53
CA ALA A 11 22.18 -41.05 -38.53
C ALA A 11 23.67 -41.28 -38.20
N GLN A 12 24.00 -41.29 -36.91
CA GLN A 12 25.31 -41.65 -36.36
C GLN A 12 25.15 -42.77 -35.32
N PRO A 13 25.12 -44.05 -35.77
CA PRO A 13 24.96 -45.19 -34.87
C PRO A 13 26.18 -45.36 -33.97
N VAL A 14 25.96 -45.36 -32.66
CA VAL A 14 26.94 -45.73 -31.64
C VAL A 14 26.39 -46.86 -30.78
N ILE A 15 27.23 -47.78 -30.36
CA ILE A 15 26.85 -48.88 -29.46
C ILE A 15 27.50 -48.64 -28.10
N SER A 16 26.71 -48.76 -27.03
CA SER A 16 27.22 -48.81 -25.66
C SER A 16 27.86 -50.17 -25.40
N THR A 17 29.10 -50.20 -24.92
CA THR A 17 29.78 -51.45 -24.53
C THR A 17 29.12 -52.15 -23.34
N LYS A 18 28.32 -51.43 -22.55
CA LYS A 18 27.63 -51.95 -21.36
C LYS A 18 26.29 -52.57 -21.69
N SER A 19 25.43 -51.84 -22.40
CA SER A 19 24.10 -52.33 -22.76
C SER A 19 24.08 -53.12 -24.07
N GLY A 20 25.13 -53.01 -24.90
CA GLY A 20 25.18 -53.63 -26.23
C GLY A 20 24.14 -53.07 -27.21
N GLN A 21 23.46 -51.99 -26.85
CA GLN A 21 22.38 -51.41 -27.64
C GLN A 21 22.86 -50.29 -28.56
N LEU A 22 22.09 -50.08 -29.63
CA LEU A 22 22.34 -49.06 -30.64
C LEU A 22 21.67 -47.74 -30.26
N TYR A 23 22.44 -46.67 -30.26
CA TYR A 23 21.99 -45.31 -29.98
C TYR A 23 22.39 -44.35 -31.10
N GLU A 24 21.74 -43.20 -31.12
CA GLU A 24 22.19 -42.03 -31.88
C GLU A 24 23.23 -41.25 -31.06
N ALA A 25 24.40 -40.97 -31.65
CA ALA A 25 25.54 -40.35 -30.95
C ALA A 25 25.17 -39.06 -30.20
N ARG A 26 24.34 -38.20 -30.81
CA ARG A 26 23.91 -36.93 -30.21
C ARG A 26 23.09 -37.14 -28.94
N LEU A 27 22.21 -38.14 -28.93
CA LEU A 27 21.25 -38.36 -27.85
C LEU A 27 21.92 -39.04 -26.66
N ILE A 28 22.75 -40.05 -26.89
CA ILE A 28 23.42 -40.76 -25.80
C ILE A 28 24.50 -39.90 -25.13
N ARG A 29 25.26 -39.09 -25.89
CA ARG A 29 26.25 -38.17 -25.30
C ARG A 29 25.59 -37.13 -24.40
N LYS A 30 24.50 -36.51 -24.88
CA LYS A 30 23.69 -35.60 -24.05
C LYS A 30 23.17 -36.29 -22.79
N TYR A 31 22.71 -37.53 -22.88
CA TYR A 31 22.22 -38.27 -21.72
C TYR A 31 23.34 -38.61 -20.72
N ILE A 32 24.54 -38.95 -21.20
CA ILE A 32 25.72 -39.19 -20.36
C ILE A 32 26.14 -37.90 -19.66
N ASP A 33 26.16 -36.75 -20.35
CA ASP A 33 26.48 -35.45 -19.75
C ASP A 33 25.51 -35.07 -18.62
N GLU A 34 24.22 -35.40 -18.77
CA GLU A 34 23.18 -35.07 -17.81
C GLU A 34 23.08 -36.06 -16.64
N ASN A 35 23.25 -37.37 -16.89
CA ASN A 35 22.93 -38.42 -15.92
C ASN A 35 24.09 -39.36 -15.55
N GLY A 36 25.19 -39.37 -16.34
CA GLY A 36 26.38 -40.19 -16.10
C GLY A 36 26.14 -41.71 -16.11
N LYS A 37 25.02 -42.16 -16.67
CA LYS A 37 24.56 -43.57 -16.66
C LYS A 37 23.99 -43.98 -18.00
N ASP A 38 23.92 -45.28 -18.26
CA ASP A 38 23.23 -45.84 -19.41
C ASP A 38 21.70 -45.70 -19.22
N PRO A 39 20.97 -45.18 -20.22
CA PRO A 39 19.52 -44.95 -20.12
C PRO A 39 18.67 -46.22 -19.94
N ILE A 40 19.21 -47.41 -20.18
CA ILE A 40 18.43 -48.66 -20.14
C ILE A 40 18.86 -49.55 -18.97
N THR A 41 20.16 -49.74 -18.77
CA THR A 41 20.67 -50.61 -17.70
C THR A 41 20.93 -49.85 -16.39
N GLY A 42 21.05 -48.50 -16.45
CA GLY A 42 21.35 -47.67 -15.29
C GLY A 42 22.79 -47.79 -14.77
N GLU A 43 23.66 -48.51 -15.49
CA GLU A 43 25.08 -48.64 -15.17
C GLU A 43 25.83 -47.35 -15.48
N VAL A 44 26.93 -47.07 -14.77
CA VAL A 44 27.76 -45.89 -15.03
C VAL A 44 28.42 -46.02 -16.41
N LEU A 45 28.18 -45.04 -17.28
CA LEU A 45 28.63 -45.04 -18.66
C LEU A 45 29.37 -43.73 -18.96
N SER A 46 30.58 -43.84 -19.52
CA SER A 46 31.39 -42.69 -19.93
C SER A 46 31.42 -42.53 -21.46
N HIS A 47 31.92 -41.40 -21.95
CA HIS A 47 32.03 -41.13 -23.39
C HIS A 47 32.94 -42.11 -24.13
N ASP A 48 33.95 -42.65 -23.44
CA ASP A 48 34.93 -43.58 -24.00
C ASP A 48 34.38 -45.00 -24.17
N ASP A 49 33.26 -45.30 -23.49
CA ASP A 49 32.58 -46.60 -23.55
C ASP A 49 31.64 -46.74 -24.76
N LEU A 50 31.57 -45.72 -25.63
CA LEU A 50 30.77 -45.68 -26.85
C LEU A 50 31.58 -46.07 -28.09
N ILE A 51 31.16 -47.10 -28.80
CA ILE A 51 31.79 -47.57 -30.04
C ILE A 51 31.01 -47.06 -31.25
N GLU A 52 31.67 -46.30 -32.13
CA GLU A 52 31.08 -45.84 -33.40
C GLU A 52 30.96 -46.99 -34.41
N VAL A 53 29.76 -47.19 -34.95
CA VAL A 53 29.50 -48.21 -35.97
C VAL A 53 29.55 -47.57 -37.36
N LYS A 54 30.55 -47.93 -38.16
CA LYS A 54 30.65 -47.47 -39.55
C LYS A 54 29.68 -48.27 -40.44
N ALA A 55 28.43 -47.83 -40.53
CA ALA A 55 27.46 -48.42 -41.44
C ALA A 55 27.69 -47.96 -42.89
N SER A 56 27.85 -48.90 -43.82
CA SER A 56 27.84 -48.68 -45.26
C SER A 56 26.80 -49.61 -45.89
N PRO A 57 25.74 -49.10 -46.55
CA PRO A 57 25.44 -47.70 -46.87
C PRO A 57 24.86 -46.90 -45.69
N ARG A 58 25.10 -45.57 -45.67
CA ARG A 58 24.45 -44.62 -44.74
C ARG A 58 22.92 -44.79 -44.88
N ALA A 59 22.26 -45.30 -43.86
CA ALA A 59 20.82 -45.53 -43.87
C ALA A 59 20.09 -44.20 -44.12
N ALA A 60 19.66 -43.96 -45.36
CA ALA A 60 18.76 -42.86 -45.66
C ALA A 60 17.41 -43.18 -45.01
N ALA A 61 16.82 -42.20 -44.32
CA ALA A 61 15.49 -42.33 -43.74
C ALA A 61 14.52 -42.91 -44.79
N PRO A 62 13.65 -43.88 -44.42
CA PRO A 62 12.63 -44.34 -45.35
C PRO A 62 11.83 -43.13 -45.82
N ARG A 63 11.72 -42.93 -47.14
CA ARG A 63 10.94 -41.82 -47.68
C ARG A 63 9.51 -41.97 -47.14
N PRO A 64 8.88 -40.88 -46.65
CA PRO A 64 7.49 -40.95 -46.24
C PRO A 64 6.68 -41.57 -47.38
N PRO A 65 5.70 -42.44 -47.08
CA PRO A 65 4.93 -43.14 -48.11
C PRO A 65 4.31 -42.08 -49.03
N THR A 66 4.78 -42.03 -50.27
CA THR A 66 4.14 -41.21 -51.29
C THR A 66 2.85 -41.93 -51.64
N HIS A 67 1.73 -41.50 -51.04
CA HIS A 67 0.39 -42.03 -51.34
C HIS A 67 0.00 -41.64 -52.78
N SER A 68 0.56 -42.35 -53.76
CA SER A 68 0.42 -42.04 -55.18
C SER A 68 -0.87 -42.60 -55.79
N SER A 69 -1.64 -43.36 -55.01
CA SER A 69 -2.91 -43.93 -55.45
C SER A 69 -4.06 -43.54 -54.53
N ILE A 70 -5.24 -43.28 -55.10
CA ILE A 70 -6.46 -42.93 -54.36
C ILE A 70 -6.80 -43.98 -53.28
N PRO A 71 -6.72 -45.31 -53.53
CA PRO A 71 -6.96 -46.30 -52.49
C PRO A 71 -5.99 -46.17 -51.30
N SER A 72 -4.70 -45.94 -51.58
CA SER A 72 -3.68 -45.78 -50.51
C SER A 72 -3.87 -44.52 -49.67
N LEU A 73 -4.43 -43.45 -50.25
CA LEU A 73 -4.76 -42.22 -49.53
C LEU A 73 -5.97 -42.44 -48.62
N LEU A 74 -7.00 -43.12 -49.13
CA LEU A 74 -8.23 -43.40 -48.38
C LEU A 74 -7.95 -44.29 -47.17
N THR A 75 -7.17 -45.36 -47.33
CA THR A 75 -6.80 -46.25 -46.21
C THR A 75 -5.97 -45.52 -45.16
N SER A 76 -5.06 -44.62 -45.57
CA SER A 76 -4.30 -43.81 -44.62
C SER A 76 -5.21 -42.87 -43.82
N LEU A 77 -6.14 -42.20 -44.50
CA LEU A 77 -7.08 -41.28 -43.85
C LEU A 77 -8.02 -42.02 -42.89
N GLN A 78 -8.41 -43.25 -43.23
CA GLN A 78 -9.18 -44.12 -42.32
C GLN A 78 -8.37 -44.49 -41.08
N ASN A 79 -7.10 -44.90 -41.23
CA ASN A 79 -6.26 -45.25 -40.09
C ASN A 79 -6.00 -44.06 -39.14
N GLU A 80 -5.75 -42.86 -39.70
CA GLU A 80 -5.57 -41.64 -38.91
C GLU A 80 -6.88 -41.24 -38.20
N TYR A 81 -8.01 -41.37 -38.88
CA TYR A 81 -9.31 -41.10 -38.28
C TYR A 81 -9.63 -42.08 -37.15
N ASP A 82 -9.39 -43.38 -37.35
CA ASP A 82 -9.60 -44.40 -36.32
C ASP A 82 -8.71 -44.18 -35.10
N GLY A 83 -7.43 -43.81 -35.33
CA GLY A 83 -6.50 -43.43 -34.26
C GLY A 83 -7.00 -42.22 -33.47
N LEU A 84 -7.38 -41.15 -34.17
CA LEU A 84 -7.89 -39.92 -33.53
C LEU A 84 -9.20 -40.18 -32.75
N MET A 85 -10.10 -41.01 -33.28
CA MET A 85 -11.34 -41.36 -32.60
C MET A 85 -11.09 -42.17 -31.33
N MET A 86 -10.11 -43.08 -31.34
CA MET A 86 -9.72 -43.87 -30.16
C MET A 86 -9.08 -43.00 -29.08
N GLU A 87 -8.21 -42.06 -29.46
CA GLU A 87 -7.63 -41.09 -28.54
C GLU A 87 -8.70 -40.17 -27.95
N LEU A 88 -9.59 -39.64 -28.78
CA LEU A 88 -10.68 -38.75 -28.34
C LEU A 88 -11.61 -39.47 -27.35
N PHE A 89 -11.92 -40.75 -27.61
CA PHE A 89 -12.73 -41.56 -26.70
C PHE A 89 -12.03 -41.75 -25.34
N THR A 90 -10.74 -42.09 -25.37
CA THR A 90 -9.94 -42.28 -24.15
C THR A 90 -9.83 -40.98 -23.36
N LEU A 91 -9.60 -39.86 -24.04
CA LEU A 91 -9.54 -38.54 -23.43
C LEU A 91 -10.87 -38.14 -22.78
N LYS A 92 -12.01 -38.40 -23.45
CA LYS A 92 -13.34 -38.16 -22.87
C LYS A 92 -13.59 -39.01 -21.63
N LYS A 93 -13.21 -40.29 -21.67
CA LYS A 93 -13.34 -41.17 -20.51
C LYS A 93 -12.54 -40.64 -19.31
N ASN A 94 -11.28 -40.25 -19.53
CA ASN A 94 -10.43 -39.68 -18.48
C ASN A 94 -10.99 -38.36 -17.96
N TYR A 95 -11.53 -37.51 -18.84
CA TYR A 95 -12.18 -36.27 -18.45
C TYR A 95 -13.37 -36.51 -17.51
N ASP A 96 -14.23 -37.47 -17.84
CA ASP A 96 -15.39 -37.81 -17.01
C ASP A 96 -14.96 -38.40 -15.65
N GLU A 97 -13.92 -39.23 -15.63
CA GLU A 97 -13.36 -39.79 -14.40
C GLU A 97 -12.80 -38.69 -13.47
N VAL A 98 -11.94 -37.80 -13.98
CA VAL A 98 -11.39 -36.67 -13.22
C VAL A 98 -12.49 -35.74 -12.73
N ARG A 99 -13.54 -35.53 -13.54
CA ARG A 99 -14.69 -34.72 -13.13
C ARG A 99 -15.43 -35.34 -11.94
N MET A 100 -15.59 -36.66 -11.93
CA MET A 100 -16.22 -37.37 -10.81
C MET A 100 -15.34 -37.33 -9.55
N GLU A 101 -14.03 -37.50 -9.70
CA GLU A 101 -13.07 -37.37 -8.59
C GLU A 101 -13.09 -35.95 -7.98
N LEU A 102 -13.11 -34.92 -8.83
CA LEU A 102 -13.21 -33.53 -8.38
C LEU A 102 -14.51 -33.28 -7.61
N ALA A 103 -15.64 -33.78 -8.13
CA ALA A 103 -16.92 -33.66 -7.44
C ALA A 103 -16.87 -34.32 -6.05
N HIS A 104 -16.32 -35.54 -5.96
CA HIS A 104 -16.14 -36.23 -4.69
C HIS A 104 -15.23 -35.46 -3.72
N ALA A 105 -14.11 -34.92 -4.21
CA ALA A 105 -13.19 -34.12 -3.40
C ALA A 105 -13.86 -32.84 -2.84
N LEU A 106 -14.68 -32.17 -3.65
CA LEU A 106 -15.43 -30.99 -3.20
C LEU A 106 -16.46 -31.34 -2.12
N TYR A 107 -17.19 -32.45 -2.27
CA TYR A 107 -18.10 -32.92 -1.22
C TYR A 107 -17.37 -33.30 0.07
N ALA A 108 -16.22 -33.96 -0.04
CA ALA A 108 -15.38 -34.29 1.12
C ALA A 108 -14.85 -33.03 1.83
N ASN A 109 -14.46 -31.99 1.07
CA ASN A 109 -14.01 -30.72 1.62
C ASN A 109 -15.14 -29.99 2.36
N ASP A 110 -16.35 -29.91 1.79
CA ASP A 110 -17.51 -29.34 2.49
C ASP A 110 -17.83 -30.10 3.79
N ALA A 111 -17.77 -31.43 3.76
CA ALA A 111 -17.92 -32.26 4.96
C ALA A 111 -16.84 -31.96 6.02
N ALA A 112 -15.57 -31.83 5.60
CA ALA A 112 -14.46 -31.48 6.50
C ALA A 112 -14.64 -30.09 7.13
N ASN A 113 -15.10 -29.10 6.35
CA ASN A 113 -15.37 -27.76 6.86
C ASN A 113 -16.47 -27.74 7.93
N ARG A 114 -17.50 -28.59 7.79
CA ARG A 114 -18.51 -28.76 8.85
C ARG A 114 -17.93 -29.37 10.12
N VAL A 115 -16.97 -30.30 10.01
CA VAL A 115 -16.26 -30.86 11.18
C VAL A 115 -15.44 -29.77 11.86
N VAL A 116 -14.69 -28.97 11.10
CA VAL A 116 -13.92 -27.85 11.65
C VAL A 116 -14.83 -26.84 12.37
N ALA A 117 -15.97 -26.49 11.78
CA ALA A 117 -16.94 -25.59 12.42
C ALA A 117 -17.45 -26.15 13.75
N ARG A 118 -17.74 -27.46 13.82
CA ARG A 118 -18.15 -28.12 15.07
C ARG A 118 -17.02 -28.07 16.11
N LEU A 119 -15.80 -28.40 15.73
CA LEU A 119 -14.63 -28.39 16.63
C LEU A 119 -14.32 -26.99 17.17
N ILE A 120 -14.52 -25.94 16.36
CA ILE A 120 -14.36 -24.55 16.81
C ILE A 120 -15.38 -24.24 17.91
N SER A 121 -16.65 -24.63 17.71
CA SER A 121 -17.70 -24.43 18.71
C SER A 121 -17.40 -25.18 20.01
N GLU A 122 -17.01 -26.45 19.93
CA GLU A 122 -16.65 -27.28 21.09
C GLU A 122 -15.44 -26.70 21.84
N ARG A 123 -14.42 -26.21 21.11
CA ARG A 123 -13.26 -25.53 21.69
C ARG A 123 -13.66 -24.26 22.42
N ASP A 124 -14.52 -23.43 21.82
CA ASP A 124 -14.90 -22.15 22.39
C ASP A 124 -15.81 -22.33 23.61
N GLU A 125 -16.69 -23.34 23.60
CA GLU A 125 -17.46 -23.76 24.75
C GLU A 125 -16.55 -24.25 25.89
N ALA A 126 -15.57 -25.12 25.59
CA ALA A 126 -14.61 -25.60 26.58
C ALA A 126 -13.75 -24.45 27.17
N ARG A 127 -13.34 -23.48 26.35
CA ARG A 127 -12.61 -22.28 26.81
C ARG A 127 -13.48 -21.39 27.71
N SER A 128 -14.75 -21.21 27.36
CA SER A 128 -15.70 -20.46 28.19
C SER A 128 -15.95 -21.13 29.53
N ALA A 129 -16.14 -22.47 29.53
CA ALA A 129 -16.26 -23.27 30.74
C ALA A 129 -15.02 -23.12 31.63
N LEU A 130 -13.80 -23.26 31.07
CA LEU A 130 -12.56 -23.04 31.81
C LEU A 130 -12.44 -21.61 32.36
N ALA A 131 -12.83 -20.59 31.58
CA ALA A 131 -12.84 -19.20 32.04
C ALA A 131 -13.78 -19.02 33.25
N SER A 132 -14.99 -19.59 33.21
CA SER A 132 -15.93 -19.55 34.35
C SER A 132 -15.43 -20.30 35.59
N ILE A 133 -14.74 -21.44 35.39
CA ILE A 133 -14.12 -22.19 36.48
C ILE A 133 -12.96 -21.39 37.08
N SER A 134 -12.12 -20.77 36.26
CA SER A 134 -11.03 -19.91 36.74
C SER A 134 -11.55 -18.66 37.47
N GLY A 135 -12.68 -18.09 37.01
CA GLY A 135 -13.36 -16.98 37.70
C GLY A 135 -13.95 -17.39 39.05
N SER A 136 -14.44 -18.63 39.19
CA SER A 136 -14.96 -19.15 40.46
C SER A 136 -13.85 -19.63 41.42
N LEU A 137 -12.73 -20.15 40.89
CA LEU A 137 -11.54 -20.42 41.70
C LEU A 137 -10.84 -19.13 42.17
N GLY A 138 -10.82 -18.08 41.32
CA GLY A 138 -10.28 -16.76 41.68
C GLY A 138 -11.05 -16.06 42.80
N ALA A 139 -12.33 -16.43 43.02
CA ALA A 139 -13.14 -15.94 44.13
C ALA A 139 -12.98 -16.76 45.43
N SER A 140 -12.29 -17.91 45.39
CA SER A 140 -12.08 -18.78 46.56
C SER A 140 -10.62 -18.90 47.03
N ALA A 141 -9.66 -18.34 46.29
CA ALA A 141 -8.25 -18.29 46.71
C ALA A 141 -7.93 -17.01 47.52
N GLY A 142 -8.64 -16.84 48.64
CA GLY A 142 -8.41 -15.80 49.63
C GLY A 142 -8.08 -16.36 51.01
N ALA A 143 -7.21 -17.38 51.10
CA ALA A 143 -6.57 -17.79 52.36
C ALA A 143 -5.46 -18.82 52.10
N GLY A 144 -4.22 -18.46 52.50
CA GLY A 144 -3.25 -19.44 53.01
C GLY A 144 -2.04 -19.77 52.13
N VAL A 145 -0.87 -19.33 52.63
CA VAL A 145 0.48 -19.93 52.52
C VAL A 145 1.12 -19.83 51.12
N GLY A 146 2.34 -19.31 50.91
CA GLY A 146 3.51 -19.13 51.76
C GLY A 146 4.71 -19.79 51.07
N THR A 147 5.72 -18.98 50.70
CA THR A 147 7.13 -19.31 50.39
C THR A 147 7.43 -20.34 49.28
N ASP A 148 8.13 -19.92 48.22
CA ASP A 148 9.57 -20.16 48.19
C ASP A 148 10.33 -19.26 47.19
N ALA A 149 11.52 -18.86 47.61
CA ALA A 149 12.45 -18.03 46.88
C ALA A 149 13.51 -18.93 46.19
N SER A 150 13.84 -18.65 44.94
CA SER A 150 15.22 -18.87 44.47
C SER A 150 15.59 -17.82 43.44
N ASN A 151 16.34 -16.86 43.96
CA ASN A 151 17.12 -15.87 43.24
C ASN A 151 18.43 -16.55 42.81
N GLN A 152 18.75 -16.57 41.52
CA GLN A 152 20.09 -16.85 41.04
C GLN A 152 20.44 -15.79 40.00
N GLY A 153 21.27 -14.85 40.43
CA GLY A 153 21.69 -13.70 39.63
C GLY A 153 23.01 -13.94 38.89
N GLY A 154 23.24 -13.04 37.94
CA GLY A 154 24.55 -12.72 37.37
C GLY A 154 24.69 -13.08 35.89
N ASP A 155 24.41 -12.14 34.98
CA ASP A 155 25.50 -11.32 34.45
C ASP A 155 24.97 -10.05 33.76
N VAL A 156 25.64 -8.93 34.01
CA VAL A 156 25.33 -7.61 33.45
C VAL A 156 26.44 -7.30 32.45
N GLU A 157 26.18 -7.56 31.16
CA GLU A 157 26.98 -7.00 30.08
C GLU A 157 26.18 -5.93 29.34
N MET A 158 26.73 -4.71 29.42
CA MET A 158 26.30 -3.53 28.69
C MET A 158 26.79 -3.64 27.24
N SER A 159 25.87 -3.74 26.29
CA SER A 159 26.13 -3.35 24.90
C SER A 159 24.95 -2.58 24.35
N ASP A 160 25.24 -1.31 24.08
CA ASP A 160 24.37 -0.25 23.59
C ASP A 160 23.90 -0.53 22.14
N GLY A 161 22.66 -0.15 21.85
CA GLY A 161 22.14 0.07 20.50
C GLY A 161 21.70 -1.14 19.67
N ALA A 162 20.47 -1.64 19.88
CA ALA A 162 19.67 -2.28 18.82
C ALA A 162 18.18 -2.38 19.18
N THR A 163 17.36 -1.58 18.49
CA THR A 163 15.97 -1.88 18.07
C THR A 163 15.09 -2.64 19.06
N THR A 164 14.29 -1.91 19.82
CA THR A 164 13.11 -2.44 20.50
C THR A 164 12.13 -3.01 19.45
N LYS A 165 12.18 -4.33 19.23
CA LYS A 165 11.03 -5.14 18.79
C LYS A 165 9.98 -5.20 19.92
N GLY A 166 9.59 -4.04 20.44
CA GLY A 166 8.57 -3.88 21.46
C GLY A 166 7.31 -3.39 20.78
N GLY A 167 6.18 -4.06 21.03
CA GLY A 167 4.87 -3.59 20.58
C GLY A 167 4.58 -2.17 21.09
N LEU A 168 3.51 -1.57 20.58
CA LEU A 168 3.07 -0.23 20.97
C LEU A 168 2.98 -0.13 22.50
N PRO A 169 3.46 0.97 23.11
CA PRO A 169 3.27 1.18 24.53
C PRO A 169 1.77 1.14 24.84
N PRO A 170 1.35 0.45 25.92
CA PRO A 170 -0.05 0.20 26.19
C PRO A 170 -0.87 1.48 26.32
N ALA A 171 -0.25 2.59 26.75
CA ALA A 171 -0.86 3.91 26.77
C ALA A 171 -1.23 4.42 25.36
N ALA A 172 -0.33 4.28 24.38
CA ALA A 172 -0.60 4.68 23.00
C ALA A 172 -1.67 3.79 22.35
N ALA A 173 -1.62 2.47 22.60
CA ALA A 173 -2.63 1.53 22.10
C ALA A 173 -4.03 1.81 22.69
N GLN A 174 -4.11 2.18 23.96
CA GLN A 174 -5.37 2.62 24.59
C GLN A 174 -5.88 3.93 24.00
N VAL A 175 -5.01 4.91 23.76
CA VAL A 175 -5.39 6.17 23.10
C VAL A 175 -5.92 5.93 21.69
N ILE A 176 -5.27 5.05 20.92
CA ILE A 176 -5.74 4.67 19.57
C ILE A 176 -7.12 4.00 19.67
N THR A 177 -7.28 3.04 20.56
CA THR A 177 -8.53 2.28 20.70
C THR A 177 -9.69 3.15 21.20
N SER A 178 -9.45 4.03 22.19
CA SER A 178 -10.47 4.95 22.72
C SER A 178 -10.85 6.01 21.68
N THR A 179 -9.87 6.56 20.97
CA THR A 179 -10.09 7.51 19.87
C THR A 179 -10.91 6.87 18.77
N ALA A 180 -10.59 5.63 18.38
CA ALA A 180 -11.34 4.89 17.39
C ALA A 180 -12.78 4.61 17.80
N GLN A 181 -13.03 4.26 19.07
CA GLN A 181 -14.38 4.05 19.58
C GLN A 181 -15.20 5.35 19.54
N THR A 182 -14.63 6.46 19.99
CA THR A 182 -15.29 7.77 19.98
C THR A 182 -15.55 8.25 18.55
N LEU A 183 -14.53 8.27 17.67
CA LEU A 183 -14.66 8.72 16.29
C LEU A 183 -15.53 7.81 15.44
N SER A 184 -15.47 6.49 15.61
CA SER A 184 -16.36 5.57 14.88
C SER A 184 -17.82 5.75 15.29
N SER A 185 -18.09 6.12 16.56
CA SER A 185 -19.45 6.42 17.03
C SER A 185 -19.93 7.77 16.50
N GLN A 186 -19.10 8.81 16.57
CA GLN A 186 -19.40 10.14 16.02
C GLN A 186 -19.57 10.10 14.50
N ARG A 187 -18.75 9.32 13.78
CA ARG A 187 -18.88 9.08 12.33
C ARG A 187 -20.19 8.38 11.99
N ARG A 188 -20.53 7.30 12.72
CA ARG A 188 -21.83 6.62 12.55
C ARG A 188 -23.01 7.57 12.82
N ALA A 189 -22.86 8.52 13.73
CA ALA A 189 -23.85 9.55 14.01
C ALA A 189 -23.89 10.65 12.92
N LYS A 190 -22.73 11.13 12.45
CA LYS A 190 -22.59 12.16 11.40
C LYS A 190 -23.06 11.64 10.04
N MET A 191 -22.81 10.37 9.73
CA MET A 191 -23.31 9.70 8.52
C MET A 191 -24.84 9.61 8.47
N LYS A 192 -25.52 9.62 9.63
CA LYS A 192 -26.99 9.66 9.71
C LYS A 192 -27.55 11.08 9.59
N ARG A 193 -26.72 12.12 9.70
CA ARG A 193 -27.13 13.52 9.56
C ARG A 193 -26.85 14.00 8.13
N LYS A 194 -27.77 14.80 7.58
CA LYS A 194 -27.56 15.52 6.32
C LYS A 194 -26.37 16.49 6.51
N ALA A 195 -25.59 16.74 5.45
CA ALA A 195 -24.45 17.66 5.50
C ALA A 195 -24.85 18.98 6.22
N PRO A 196 -24.06 19.48 7.19
CA PRO A 196 -24.39 20.69 7.94
C PRO A 196 -24.62 21.90 7.02
N ALA A 197 -25.48 22.84 7.46
CA ALA A 197 -25.78 24.04 6.70
C ALA A 197 -24.54 24.95 6.62
N GLY A 198 -24.02 25.17 5.41
CA GLY A 198 -22.83 25.99 5.16
C GLY A 198 -21.78 25.32 4.27
N TYR A 199 -21.82 23.99 4.13
CA TYR A 199 -20.95 23.26 3.20
C TYR A 199 -21.42 23.42 1.74
N ALA A 200 -20.45 23.54 0.83
CA ALA A 200 -20.70 23.70 -0.61
C ALA A 200 -21.52 22.53 -1.18
N SER A 201 -22.61 22.83 -1.88
CA SER A 201 -23.37 21.83 -2.61
C SER A 201 -22.66 21.44 -3.92
N ALA A 202 -23.04 20.32 -4.53
CA ALA A 202 -22.47 19.92 -5.83
C ALA A 202 -22.70 20.95 -6.95
N ALA A 203 -23.70 21.83 -6.80
CA ALA A 203 -23.93 22.96 -7.70
C ALA A 203 -22.95 24.11 -7.40
N ASP A 204 -22.68 24.40 -6.13
CA ASP A 204 -21.72 25.44 -5.73
C ASP A 204 -20.29 25.07 -6.15
N VAL A 205 -19.91 23.79 -6.02
CA VAL A 205 -18.58 23.29 -6.43
C VAL A 205 -18.36 23.43 -7.94
N ARG A 206 -19.40 23.32 -8.76
CA ARG A 206 -19.30 23.57 -10.22
C ARG A 206 -19.04 25.03 -10.56
N GLU A 207 -19.40 25.95 -9.67
CA GLU A 207 -19.18 27.39 -9.82
C GLU A 207 -17.88 27.87 -9.16
N PHE A 208 -17.08 26.97 -8.58
CA PHE A 208 -15.83 27.35 -7.94
C PHE A 208 -14.88 28.03 -8.93
N LYS A 209 -14.40 29.21 -8.52
CA LYS A 209 -13.41 29.99 -9.24
C LYS A 209 -12.28 30.36 -8.29
N THR A 210 -11.13 30.71 -8.84
CA THR A 210 -10.00 31.21 -8.06
C THR A 210 -10.38 32.57 -7.47
N THR A 211 -10.67 32.60 -6.17
CA THR A 211 -11.10 33.81 -5.45
C THR A 211 -9.90 34.58 -4.92
N ALA A 212 -8.87 33.88 -4.46
CA ALA A 212 -7.62 34.47 -4.00
C ALA A 212 -6.42 33.67 -4.51
N SER A 213 -5.42 34.37 -5.03
CA SER A 213 -4.10 33.83 -5.32
C SER A 213 -3.11 34.55 -4.42
N LEU A 214 -2.59 33.83 -3.43
CA LEU A 214 -1.54 34.32 -2.55
C LEU A 214 -0.19 33.92 -3.18
N PRO A 215 0.66 34.88 -3.59
CA PRO A 215 2.02 34.55 -3.97
C PRO A 215 2.77 34.10 -2.72
N SER A 216 3.13 32.82 -2.64
CA SER A 216 3.99 32.32 -1.57
C SER A 216 5.38 32.95 -1.68
N MET A 217 5.88 33.43 -0.55
CA MET A 217 7.17 34.11 -0.42
C MET A 217 8.35 33.14 -0.29
N HIS A 218 8.26 31.96 -0.92
CA HIS A 218 9.40 31.05 -1.02
C HIS A 218 10.43 31.58 -2.01
N SER A 219 11.71 31.22 -1.79
CA SER A 219 12.84 31.70 -2.59
C SER A 219 12.62 31.50 -4.10
N THR A 220 13.12 32.45 -4.88
CA THR A 220 13.02 32.41 -6.35
C THR A 220 13.93 31.35 -7.00
N LYS A 221 14.85 30.74 -6.22
CA LYS A 221 15.73 29.65 -6.66
C LYS A 221 16.01 28.69 -5.48
N PRO A 222 15.67 27.39 -5.55
CA PRO A 222 14.79 26.71 -6.52
C PRO A 222 13.29 27.03 -6.28
N PRO A 223 12.49 27.23 -7.34
CA PRO A 223 11.06 27.53 -7.20
C PRO A 223 10.26 26.29 -6.81
N GLY A 224 9.28 26.48 -5.93
CA GLY A 224 8.20 25.52 -5.70
C GLY A 224 7.78 25.40 -4.24
N VAL A 225 6.47 25.54 -4.00
CA VAL A 225 5.84 24.98 -2.81
C VAL A 225 5.74 23.47 -3.04
N THR A 226 6.13 22.66 -2.07
CA THR A 226 6.12 21.19 -2.19
C THR A 226 4.96 20.55 -1.44
N SER A 227 4.50 21.18 -0.37
CA SER A 227 3.39 20.67 0.44
C SER A 227 2.62 21.81 1.10
N LEU A 228 1.35 21.54 1.41
CA LEU A 228 0.42 22.50 1.97
C LEU A 228 -0.44 21.83 3.04
N ASP A 229 -0.70 22.54 4.14
CA ASP A 229 -1.77 22.17 5.05
C ASP A 229 -2.54 23.39 5.57
N VAL A 230 -3.81 23.18 5.91
CA VAL A 230 -4.74 24.19 6.43
C VAL A 230 -5.10 23.85 7.86
N SER A 231 -5.00 24.83 8.75
CA SER A 231 -5.38 24.65 10.15
C SER A 231 -6.87 24.32 10.32
N SER A 232 -7.22 23.64 11.42
CA SER A 232 -8.62 23.36 11.76
C SER A 232 -9.47 24.61 11.97
N SER A 233 -8.84 25.74 12.31
CA SER A 233 -9.48 27.05 12.41
C SER A 233 -9.61 27.75 11.06
N GLY A 234 -9.05 27.19 9.97
CA GLY A 234 -9.07 27.68 8.58
C GLY A 234 -8.35 29.02 8.33
N ASN A 235 -7.85 29.67 9.38
CA ASN A 235 -7.19 30.97 9.26
C ASN A 235 -5.70 30.83 8.98
N LEU A 236 -5.06 29.79 9.51
CA LEU A 236 -3.64 29.56 9.30
C LEU A 236 -3.41 28.55 8.18
N LEU A 237 -2.41 28.85 7.36
CA LEU A 237 -1.95 28.05 6.23
C LEU A 237 -0.45 27.78 6.40
N LEU A 238 -0.04 26.55 6.11
CA LEU A 238 1.32 26.10 6.29
C LEU A 238 1.88 25.60 4.96
N THR A 239 2.96 26.20 4.51
CA THR A 239 3.61 25.84 3.24
C THR A 239 5.00 25.32 3.48
N GLY A 240 5.33 24.21 2.82
CA GLY A 240 6.69 23.70 2.71
C GLY A 240 7.30 24.13 1.39
N GLY A 241 8.51 24.68 1.42
CA GLY A 241 9.21 25.11 0.22
C GLY A 241 10.36 24.19 -0.21
N ALA A 242 10.65 24.19 -1.50
CA ALA A 242 11.91 23.66 -2.04
C ALA A 242 13.16 24.43 -1.52
N ASP A 243 12.93 25.64 -1.00
CA ASP A 243 13.90 26.53 -0.38
C ASP A 243 14.27 26.16 1.08
N LYS A 244 13.81 24.99 1.55
CA LYS A 244 14.11 24.41 2.88
C LYS A 244 13.42 25.13 4.04
N GLN A 245 12.55 26.09 3.74
CA GLN A 245 11.82 26.84 4.75
C GLN A 245 10.38 26.37 4.82
N VAL A 246 9.86 26.24 6.04
CA VAL A 246 8.42 26.10 6.27
C VAL A 246 7.90 27.48 6.64
N GLN A 247 6.82 27.93 6.00
CA GLN A 247 6.26 29.26 6.23
C GLN A 247 4.81 29.12 6.72
N VAL A 248 4.49 29.87 7.78
CA VAL A 248 3.13 29.97 8.32
C VAL A 248 2.52 31.27 7.83
N TYR A 249 1.36 31.19 7.20
CA TYR A 249 0.60 32.29 6.65
C TYR A 249 -0.73 32.44 7.39
N ASP A 250 -1.17 33.68 7.59
CA ASP A 250 -2.55 33.97 7.96
C ASP A 250 -3.35 34.37 6.70
N ARG A 251 -4.43 33.64 6.45
CA ARG A 251 -5.37 33.83 5.34
C ARG A 251 -6.10 35.17 5.45
N ALA A 252 -6.43 35.62 6.66
CA ALA A 252 -7.22 36.83 6.86
C ALA A 252 -6.40 38.11 6.59
N SER A 253 -5.15 38.14 7.06
CA SER A 253 -4.26 39.27 6.88
C SER A 253 -3.36 39.17 5.63
N GLY A 254 -3.27 38.00 5.00
CA GLY A 254 -2.36 37.74 3.89
C GLY A 254 -0.87 37.88 4.26
N ARG A 255 -0.57 37.94 5.56
CA ARG A 255 0.77 38.17 6.08
C ARG A 255 1.42 36.86 6.50
N GLN A 256 2.71 36.74 6.23
CA GLN A 256 3.52 35.67 6.78
C GLN A 256 3.78 35.92 8.27
N ILE A 257 3.42 34.95 9.10
CA ILE A 257 3.54 35.05 10.55
C ILE A 257 4.88 34.52 11.02
N ALA A 258 5.31 33.37 10.49
CA ALA A 258 6.55 32.73 10.90
C ALA A 258 7.32 32.16 9.71
N THR A 259 8.65 32.22 9.79
CA THR A 259 9.56 31.46 8.93
C THR A 259 10.31 30.45 9.78
N LEU A 260 9.96 29.18 9.62
CA LEU A 260 10.59 28.07 10.34
C LEU A 260 11.82 27.61 9.55
N LYS A 261 12.98 28.06 10.00
CA LYS A 261 14.27 27.75 9.37
C LYS A 261 14.96 26.60 10.09
N GLY A 262 15.51 25.67 9.32
CA GLY A 262 16.53 24.77 9.84
C GLY A 262 16.70 23.47 9.09
N HIS A 263 15.77 23.08 8.21
CA HIS A 263 15.98 21.95 7.31
C HIS A 263 17.16 22.23 6.35
N THR A 264 17.88 21.17 6.01
CA THR A 264 19.10 21.26 5.18
C THR A 264 18.84 20.91 3.70
N LYS A 265 17.71 20.25 3.42
CA LYS A 265 17.20 19.91 2.08
C LYS A 265 15.73 20.34 1.93
N LYS A 266 15.16 20.11 0.74
CA LYS A 266 13.76 20.43 0.44
C LYS A 266 12.80 19.72 1.39
N ILE A 267 11.66 20.35 1.64
CA ILE A 267 10.60 19.79 2.49
C ILE A 267 9.72 18.89 1.64
N THR A 268 9.34 17.73 2.17
CA THR A 268 8.53 16.72 1.46
C THR A 268 7.07 16.78 1.86
N ARG A 269 6.78 16.91 3.15
CA ARG A 269 5.41 16.99 3.67
C ARG A 269 5.36 17.85 4.93
N VAL A 270 4.25 18.56 5.12
CA VAL A 270 4.02 19.42 6.28
C VAL A 270 2.57 19.26 6.74
N VAL A 271 2.36 19.21 8.06
CA VAL A 271 1.03 18.97 8.66
C VAL A 271 0.89 19.77 9.96
N PHE A 272 -0.28 20.39 10.19
CA PHE A 272 -0.68 21.02 11.44
C PHE A 272 -1.27 20.02 12.44
N SER A 273 -1.08 20.27 13.73
CA SER A 273 -1.76 19.49 14.78
C SER A 273 -3.27 19.56 14.61
N LYS A 274 -3.92 18.40 14.59
CA LYS A 274 -5.38 18.30 14.70
C LYS A 274 -5.77 18.59 16.16
N PRO A 275 -6.86 19.34 16.41
CA PRO A 275 -7.31 19.60 17.77
C PRO A 275 -7.60 18.28 18.50
N PRO A 276 -7.30 18.18 19.81
CA PRO A 276 -7.65 16.99 20.59
C PRO A 276 -9.16 16.74 20.57
N LEU A 277 -9.56 15.47 20.62
CA LEU A 277 -10.93 14.97 20.47
C LEU A 277 -12.00 15.66 21.35
N ASP A 278 -11.61 16.26 22.47
CA ASP A 278 -12.49 16.98 23.41
C ASP A 278 -12.84 18.41 22.95
N ALA A 279 -12.05 18.99 22.05
CA ALA A 279 -12.43 20.21 21.35
C ALA A 279 -13.30 19.79 20.17
N GLY A 280 -14.61 19.67 20.41
CA GLY A 280 -15.59 19.31 19.39
C GLY A 280 -15.30 20.02 18.07
N ILE A 281 -15.37 19.28 16.96
CA ILE A 281 -15.29 19.85 15.61
C ILE A 281 -16.28 21.01 15.58
N ALA A 282 -15.79 22.25 15.41
CA ALA A 282 -16.64 23.41 15.37
C ALA A 282 -17.76 23.16 14.35
N ASP A 283 -19.00 23.08 14.83
CA ASP A 283 -20.17 22.98 13.97
C ASP A 283 -20.16 24.20 13.04
N VAL A 284 -20.16 23.94 11.73
CA VAL A 284 -20.23 24.97 10.69
C VAL A 284 -21.45 25.85 10.95
N GLY A 285 -21.20 27.15 11.14
CA GLY A 285 -22.23 28.16 11.41
C GLY A 285 -22.21 28.77 12.81
N THR A 286 -21.30 28.37 13.71
CA THR A 286 -21.01 29.19 14.90
C THR A 286 -20.07 30.32 14.53
N GLU A 287 -20.43 31.56 14.89
CA GLU A 287 -19.59 32.75 14.71
C GLU A 287 -18.18 32.48 15.23
N ALA A 288 -17.19 33.13 14.61
CA ALA A 288 -15.74 33.05 14.82
C ALA A 288 -15.28 33.02 16.30
N GLY A 289 -15.62 31.95 17.00
CA GLY A 289 -15.15 31.59 18.32
C GLY A 289 -13.80 30.95 18.12
N GLU A 290 -12.77 31.75 18.38
CA GLU A 290 -11.34 31.47 18.47
C GLU A 290 -11.03 29.99 18.79
N ALA A 291 -11.05 29.13 17.77
CA ALA A 291 -10.51 27.78 17.89
C ALA A 291 -9.02 27.95 18.23
N PRO A 292 -8.53 27.32 19.32
CA PRO A 292 -7.17 27.56 19.79
C PRO A 292 -6.19 27.30 18.63
N PRO A 293 -5.16 28.15 18.46
CA PRO A 293 -4.17 27.95 17.42
C PRO A 293 -3.56 26.54 17.57
N PRO A 294 -3.26 25.85 16.46
CA PRO A 294 -2.69 24.52 16.51
C PRO A 294 -1.43 24.53 17.38
N SER A 295 -1.41 23.66 18.39
CA SER A 295 -0.39 23.68 19.43
C SER A 295 0.98 23.26 18.91
N PHE A 296 1.02 22.51 17.79
CA PHE A 296 2.26 22.17 17.10
C PHE A 296 2.05 22.01 15.58
N ALA A 297 3.13 22.18 14.83
CA ALA A 297 3.25 21.90 13.40
C ALA A 297 4.41 20.93 13.17
N VAL A 298 4.29 20.03 12.20
CA VAL A 298 5.31 19.03 11.91
C VAL A 298 5.75 19.13 10.47
N SER A 299 7.06 19.10 10.24
CA SER A 299 7.65 19.12 8.91
C SER A 299 8.60 17.95 8.69
N ALA A 300 8.45 17.30 7.54
CA ALA A 300 9.32 16.25 7.05
C ALA A 300 10.17 16.76 5.89
N SER A 301 11.42 16.30 5.81
CA SER A 301 12.34 16.73 4.78
C SER A 301 13.16 15.57 4.21
N GLU A 302 13.66 15.79 3.01
CA GLU A 302 14.63 14.94 2.33
C GLU A 302 15.96 14.81 3.12
N ASP A 303 16.18 15.67 4.12
CA ASP A 303 17.36 15.60 5.00
C ASP A 303 17.29 14.50 6.07
N LYS A 304 16.33 13.58 5.94
CA LYS A 304 16.10 12.43 6.82
C LYS A 304 15.69 12.84 8.24
N SER A 305 15.34 14.11 8.43
CA SER A 305 14.92 14.64 9.72
C SER A 305 13.46 15.08 9.67
N ILE A 306 12.82 14.91 10.82
CA ILE A 306 11.47 15.42 11.07
C ILE A 306 11.60 16.45 12.19
N ARG A 307 10.94 17.58 12.01
CA ARG A 307 10.95 18.65 12.99
C ARG A 307 9.54 18.88 13.48
N VAL A 308 9.40 18.87 14.80
CA VAL A 308 8.19 19.30 15.49
C VAL A 308 8.42 20.74 15.94
N TRP A 309 7.48 21.60 15.59
CA TRP A 309 7.47 23.02 15.90
C TRP A 309 6.32 23.28 16.86
N LYS A 310 6.60 23.70 18.08
CA LYS A 310 5.56 24.01 19.06
C LYS A 310 5.29 25.51 19.05
N LEU A 311 4.04 25.89 19.23
CA LEU A 311 3.69 27.28 19.43
C LEU A 311 4.27 27.75 20.78
N GLY A 312 5.22 28.69 20.74
CA GLY A 312 5.75 29.35 21.92
C GLY A 312 4.81 30.49 22.31
N ALA A 313 4.19 30.40 23.48
CA ALA A 313 3.56 31.56 24.10
C ALA A 313 4.67 32.44 24.69
N SER A 314 5.19 33.37 23.89
CA SER A 314 6.01 34.46 24.43
C SER A 314 5.07 35.48 25.06
N GLU A 315 5.16 35.63 26.37
CA GLU A 315 4.45 36.61 27.18
C GLU A 315 4.99 38.02 26.81
N GLY A 316 4.56 38.60 25.68
CA GLY A 316 4.95 39.96 25.31
C GLY A 316 4.80 40.40 23.85
N ASP A 317 4.65 39.50 22.87
CA ASP A 317 4.48 39.87 21.45
C ASP A 317 3.29 39.15 20.80
N PRO A 318 2.41 39.85 20.04
CA PRO A 318 1.17 39.30 19.49
C PRO A 318 1.36 38.48 18.20
N ALA A 319 2.53 37.87 18.00
CA ALA A 319 2.78 36.97 16.88
C ALA A 319 2.98 35.54 17.38
N PRO A 320 2.25 34.54 16.86
CA PRO A 320 2.50 33.14 17.19
C PRO A 320 3.87 32.72 16.65
N GLU A 321 4.90 32.78 17.50
CA GLU A 321 6.23 32.28 17.17
C GLU A 321 6.27 30.77 17.38
N TYR A 322 6.36 30.04 16.27
CA TYR A 322 6.61 28.61 16.30
C TYR A 322 8.09 28.37 16.58
N ALA A 323 8.38 27.75 17.72
CA ALA A 323 9.73 27.37 18.11
C ALA A 323 9.98 25.89 17.82
N LEU A 324 11.22 25.54 17.46
CA LEU A 324 11.63 24.16 17.26
C LEU A 324 11.64 23.43 18.60
N SER A 325 10.79 22.42 18.77
CA SER A 325 10.76 21.61 19.99
C SER A 325 11.67 20.39 19.86
N HIS A 326 11.51 19.60 18.80
CA HIS A 326 12.23 18.33 18.64
C HIS A 326 12.71 18.13 17.20
N VAL A 327 13.90 17.53 17.08
CA VAL A 327 14.44 17.03 15.81
C VAL A 327 14.57 15.53 15.90
N ILE A 328 13.70 14.82 15.20
CA ILE A 328 13.72 13.36 15.13
C ILE A 328 14.65 12.97 13.99
N LYS A 329 15.74 12.27 14.34
CA LYS A 329 16.73 11.72 13.42
C LYS A 329 16.82 10.21 13.64
N GLY A 330 17.11 9.45 12.59
CA GLY A 330 17.23 7.99 12.68
C GLY A 330 16.65 7.23 11.48
N TYR A 331 16.45 7.90 10.35
CA TYR A 331 16.13 7.26 9.06
C TYR A 331 17.41 7.14 8.23
N LYS A 332 17.55 6.04 7.50
CA LYS A 332 18.71 5.78 6.62
C LYS A 332 18.52 6.48 5.26
N ALA A 333 17.28 6.74 4.85
CA ALA A 333 16.86 7.48 3.66
C ALA A 333 15.87 8.60 4.00
N GLU A 334 15.31 9.18 2.95
CA GLU A 334 14.46 10.37 2.95
C GLU A 334 13.09 10.05 3.54
N VAL A 335 12.50 11.01 4.26
CA VAL A 335 11.14 10.89 4.78
C VAL A 335 10.18 11.45 3.73
N THR A 336 9.29 10.61 3.23
CA THR A 336 8.43 10.90 2.07
C THR A 336 7.00 11.23 2.48
N GLY A 337 6.49 10.58 3.52
CA GLY A 337 5.13 10.79 4.02
C GLY A 337 5.10 11.11 5.51
N LEU A 338 4.16 11.98 5.87
CA LEU A 338 3.92 12.45 7.23
C LEU A 338 2.41 12.66 7.40
N ASP A 339 1.84 12.12 8.47
CA ASP A 339 0.47 12.41 8.89
C ASP A 339 0.37 12.39 10.41
N ILE A 340 -0.62 13.11 10.96
CA ILE A 340 -0.91 13.15 12.39
C ILE A 340 -2.13 12.29 12.66
N HIS A 341 -1.99 11.39 13.63
CA HIS A 341 -3.07 10.51 14.05
C HIS A 341 -4.27 11.35 14.54
N PRO A 342 -5.53 10.94 14.28
CA PRO A 342 -6.72 11.71 14.66
C PRO A 342 -6.81 12.11 16.14
N SER A 343 -6.12 11.41 17.04
CA SER A 343 -6.04 11.77 18.47
C SER A 343 -5.19 13.02 18.76
N GLY A 344 -4.39 13.48 17.79
CA GLY A 344 -3.40 14.55 17.98
C GLY A 344 -2.19 14.16 18.84
N ALA A 345 -2.15 12.93 19.36
CA ALA A 345 -1.11 12.48 20.29
C ALA A 345 0.00 11.65 19.61
N LEU A 346 -0.11 11.37 18.31
CA LEU A 346 0.85 10.52 17.58
C LEU A 346 1.11 11.09 16.19
N ILE A 347 2.36 10.98 15.75
CA ILE A 347 2.82 11.33 14.42
C ILE A 347 3.19 10.04 13.69
N GLY A 348 2.59 9.81 12.54
CA GLY A 348 2.92 8.73 11.63
C GLY A 348 3.83 9.21 10.51
N THR A 349 4.83 8.41 10.20
CA THR A 349 5.93 8.79 9.32
C THR A 349 6.29 7.61 8.43
N CYS A 350 6.65 7.88 7.18
CA CYS A 350 7.20 6.87 6.29
C CYS A 350 8.47 7.35 5.59
N SER A 351 9.34 6.40 5.28
CA SER A 351 10.60 6.63 4.60
C SER A 351 10.80 5.66 3.44
N LYS A 352 11.59 6.09 2.44
CA LYS A 352 12.03 5.24 1.32
C LYS A 352 12.83 4.01 1.74
N ASP A 353 13.33 3.95 2.97
CA ASP A 353 13.98 2.74 3.50
C ASP A 353 13.03 1.55 3.67
N GLY A 354 11.73 1.75 3.50
CA GLY A 354 10.72 0.76 3.86
C GLY A 354 10.44 0.69 5.33
N LEU A 355 10.74 1.76 6.06
CA LEU A 355 10.31 1.94 7.44
C LEU A 355 9.11 2.89 7.50
N TRP A 356 8.11 2.50 8.27
CA TRP A 356 7.15 3.45 8.82
C TRP A 356 7.23 3.45 10.34
N ALA A 357 7.07 4.61 10.94
CA ALA A 357 7.28 4.80 12.37
C ALA A 357 6.23 5.72 12.99
N LEU A 358 5.96 5.49 14.28
CA LEU A 358 5.12 6.34 15.11
C LEU A 358 5.97 7.08 16.13
N HIS A 359 5.71 8.36 16.31
CA HIS A 359 6.40 9.21 17.27
C HIS A 359 5.40 9.94 18.15
N ASP A 360 5.78 10.18 19.39
CA ASP A 360 5.06 11.10 20.26
C ASP A 360 5.49 12.55 19.94
N PRO A 361 4.55 13.47 19.62
CA PRO A 361 4.85 14.87 19.34
C PRO A 361 5.43 15.64 20.55
N THR A 362 5.17 15.18 21.78
CA THR A 362 5.53 15.89 23.03
C THR A 362 6.94 15.57 23.49
N THR A 363 7.37 14.32 23.30
CA THR A 363 8.70 13.84 23.72
C THR A 363 9.65 13.69 22.54
N GLY A 364 9.13 13.58 21.31
CA GLY A 364 9.90 13.26 20.12
C GLY A 364 10.43 11.81 20.12
N GLU A 365 9.96 10.97 21.05
CA GLU A 365 10.38 9.57 21.12
C GLU A 365 9.72 8.76 20.01
N ARG A 366 10.53 7.90 19.37
CA ARG A 366 10.08 6.93 18.39
C ARG A 366 9.44 5.76 19.12
N LEU A 367 8.12 5.75 19.20
CA LEU A 367 7.33 4.73 19.90
C LEU A 367 7.29 3.40 19.14
N LEU A 368 7.24 3.48 17.81
CA LEU A 368 7.18 2.30 16.96
C LEU A 368 8.03 2.51 15.72
N ALA A 369 8.76 1.48 15.32
CA ALA A 369 9.35 1.37 14.00
C ALA A 369 8.98 0.01 13.45
N VAL A 370 8.28 0.00 12.32
CA VAL A 370 7.96 -1.22 11.59
C VAL A 370 8.83 -1.22 10.35
N ASP A 371 9.79 -2.15 10.34
CA ASP A 371 10.60 -2.43 9.17
C ASP A 371 9.77 -3.12 8.09
N ALA A 372 10.28 -3.07 6.86
CA ALA A 372 9.75 -3.79 5.72
C ALA A 372 9.47 -5.27 6.11
N PRO A 373 8.26 -5.78 5.85
CA PRO A 373 7.87 -7.11 6.28
C PRO A 373 8.75 -8.16 5.58
N SER A 374 9.61 -8.82 6.36
CA SER A 374 10.60 -9.80 5.87
C SER A 374 10.01 -11.15 5.47
N ASN A 375 8.73 -11.39 5.81
CA ASN A 375 8.00 -12.64 5.58
C ASN A 375 6.89 -12.50 4.53
N GLU A 376 7.10 -11.64 3.53
CA GLU A 376 6.17 -11.52 2.39
C GLU A 376 6.48 -12.58 1.33
N THR A 377 5.44 -13.08 0.66
CA THR A 377 5.63 -13.96 -0.50
C THR A 377 6.37 -13.20 -1.61
N PRO A 378 7.06 -13.88 -2.56
CA PRO A 378 7.75 -13.20 -3.66
C PRO A 378 6.84 -12.28 -4.49
N GLU A 379 5.56 -12.62 -4.60
CA GLU A 379 4.53 -11.79 -5.25
C GLU A 379 4.21 -10.54 -4.44
N GLU A 380 4.37 -10.59 -3.12
CA GLU A 380 4.09 -9.47 -2.26
C GLU A 380 5.21 -8.43 -2.20
N ALA A 381 6.45 -8.91 -2.32
CA ALA A 381 7.67 -8.12 -2.43
C ALA A 381 7.87 -7.44 -3.80
N ALA A 382 7.10 -7.85 -4.83
CA ALA A 382 7.26 -7.37 -6.21
C ALA A 382 7.04 -5.85 -6.39
N GLY A 383 6.33 -5.20 -5.46
CA GLY A 383 6.10 -3.74 -5.45
C GLY A 383 7.18 -2.91 -4.76
N GLY A 384 8.28 -3.55 -4.37
CA GLY A 384 9.37 -2.93 -3.60
C GLY A 384 8.98 -2.60 -2.15
N TYR A 385 9.98 -2.08 -1.45
CA TYR A 385 9.85 -1.64 -0.06
C TYR A 385 9.97 -0.12 0.08
N GLU A 386 10.18 0.62 -0.99
CA GLU A 386 10.28 2.08 -0.93
C GLU A 386 8.89 2.70 -0.76
N TYR A 387 8.63 3.28 0.41
CA TYR A 387 7.39 4.00 0.68
C TYR A 387 7.48 5.45 0.19
N GLU A 388 6.48 5.89 -0.55
CA GLU A 388 6.36 7.25 -1.11
C GLU A 388 5.26 8.06 -0.43
N SER A 389 4.24 7.41 0.14
CA SER A 389 3.10 8.07 0.76
C SER A 389 2.64 7.36 2.03
N PHE A 390 2.08 8.14 2.97
CA PHE A 390 1.55 7.68 4.24
C PHE A 390 0.29 8.46 4.61
N ALA A 391 -0.75 7.77 5.05
CA ALA A 391 -1.97 8.39 5.56
C ALA A 391 -2.57 7.54 6.68
N PHE A 392 -3.15 8.19 7.69
CA PHE A 392 -3.99 7.52 8.68
C PHE A 392 -5.44 7.51 8.23
N HIS A 393 -6.13 6.43 8.60
CA HIS A 393 -7.57 6.38 8.49
C HIS A 393 -8.22 7.34 9.52
N PRO A 394 -9.38 7.95 9.22
CA PRO A 394 -10.02 8.91 10.12
C PRO A 394 -10.41 8.37 11.50
N ASP A 395 -10.52 7.05 11.68
CA ASP A 395 -10.71 6.45 13.02
C ASP A 395 -9.40 6.10 13.74
N GLY A 396 -8.25 6.23 13.08
CA GLY A 396 -6.94 6.01 13.68
C GLY A 396 -6.51 4.56 13.86
N GLN A 397 -7.38 3.57 13.57
CA GLN A 397 -7.00 2.15 13.70
C GLN A 397 -6.15 1.66 12.55
N LEU A 398 -6.39 2.19 11.36
CA LEU A 398 -5.70 1.79 10.14
C LEU A 398 -4.74 2.88 9.67
N ALA A 399 -3.61 2.45 9.10
CA ALA A 399 -2.69 3.29 8.34
C ALA A 399 -2.49 2.71 6.95
N ALA A 400 -2.38 3.55 5.93
CA ALA A 400 -2.03 3.15 4.58
C ALA A 400 -0.65 3.67 4.21
N THR A 401 0.13 2.82 3.54
CA THR A 401 1.43 3.15 2.96
C THR A 401 1.42 2.82 1.47
N GLY A 402 1.83 3.75 0.62
CA GLY A 402 1.96 3.54 -0.82
C GLY A 402 3.42 3.35 -1.22
N THR A 403 3.72 2.37 -2.08
CA THR A 403 5.07 2.12 -2.57
C THR A 403 5.34 2.71 -3.94
N ALA A 404 6.63 2.86 -4.26
CA ALA A 404 7.10 3.21 -5.59
C ALA A 404 6.70 2.17 -6.68
N GLY A 405 6.48 0.90 -6.30
CA GLY A 405 6.06 -0.16 -7.23
C GLY A 405 4.54 -0.31 -7.38
N GLY A 406 3.74 0.70 -7.04
CA GLY A 406 2.29 0.68 -7.27
C GLY A 406 1.48 -0.11 -6.22
N VAL A 407 2.08 -0.48 -5.09
CA VAL A 407 1.42 -1.31 -4.08
C VAL A 407 0.99 -0.46 -2.89
N VAL A 408 -0.28 -0.55 -2.51
CA VAL A 408 -0.81 0.07 -1.29
C VAL A 408 -0.94 -1.00 -0.22
N ARG A 409 -0.21 -0.85 0.88
CA ARG A 409 -0.31 -1.73 2.06
C ARG A 409 -1.13 -1.03 3.14
N ILE A 410 -2.04 -1.78 3.76
CA ILE A 410 -2.82 -1.34 4.92
C ILE A 410 -2.31 -2.05 6.16
N TRP A 411 -2.09 -1.26 7.20
CA TRP A 411 -1.58 -1.66 8.49
C TRP A 411 -2.66 -1.42 9.55
N ASP A 412 -2.86 -2.40 10.42
CA ASP A 412 -3.49 -2.17 11.71
C ASP A 412 -2.43 -1.57 12.62
N VAL A 413 -2.68 -0.33 13.05
CA VAL A 413 -1.77 0.42 13.92
C VAL A 413 -1.71 -0.25 15.28
N SER A 414 -2.83 -0.73 15.83
CA SER A 414 -2.88 -1.30 17.19
C SER A 414 -2.21 -2.68 17.27
N ALA A 415 -2.48 -3.52 16.26
CA ALA A 415 -1.91 -4.87 16.20
C ALA A 415 -0.50 -4.90 15.60
N ILE A 416 -0.07 -3.82 14.93
CA ILE A 416 1.20 -3.73 14.19
C ILE A 416 1.28 -4.87 13.16
N GLN A 417 0.18 -5.10 12.46
CA GLN A 417 0.05 -6.17 11.48
C GLN A 417 -0.44 -5.62 10.16
N LYS A 418 0.06 -6.20 9.07
CA LYS A 418 -0.45 -5.95 7.73
C LYS A 418 -1.82 -6.62 7.60
N VAL A 419 -2.84 -5.82 7.33
CA VAL A 419 -4.23 -6.30 7.19
C VAL A 419 -4.52 -6.68 5.74
N SER A 420 -4.11 -5.83 4.80
CA SER A 420 -4.38 -6.05 3.38
C SER A 420 -3.35 -5.38 2.49
N THR A 421 -3.28 -5.84 1.25
CA THR A 421 -2.43 -5.25 0.21
C THR A 421 -3.21 -5.14 -1.08
N PHE A 422 -3.21 -3.95 -1.66
CA PHE A 422 -3.89 -3.64 -2.92
C PHE A 422 -2.85 -3.45 -4.04
N ARG A 423 -3.02 -4.16 -5.16
CA ARG A 423 -2.05 -4.26 -6.27
C ARG A 423 -2.61 -3.92 -7.65
N ASP A 424 -3.57 -3.02 -7.72
CA ASP A 424 -4.19 -2.70 -9.01
C ASP A 424 -3.53 -1.52 -9.73
N HIS A 425 -2.61 -0.78 -9.10
CA HIS A 425 -1.82 0.20 -9.86
C HIS A 425 -0.77 -0.53 -10.70
N SER A 426 -0.58 -0.09 -11.94
CA SER A 426 0.48 -0.61 -12.81
C SER A 426 1.82 -0.51 -12.07
N ALA A 427 2.66 -1.56 -12.16
CA ALA A 427 3.96 -1.62 -11.49
C ALA A 427 4.91 -0.47 -11.88
N SER A 428 4.61 0.26 -12.96
CA SER A 428 5.33 1.44 -13.42
C SER A 428 4.83 2.76 -12.81
N ALA A 429 3.73 2.76 -12.07
CA ALA A 429 3.11 3.95 -11.49
C ALA A 429 3.18 3.90 -9.96
N GLY A 430 4.21 4.53 -9.39
CA GLY A 430 4.37 4.64 -7.94
C GLY A 430 3.24 5.43 -7.30
N VAL A 431 2.79 4.98 -6.11
CA VAL A 431 1.67 5.61 -5.40
C VAL A 431 2.16 6.83 -4.63
N THR A 432 2.02 7.99 -5.26
CA THR A 432 2.45 9.29 -4.73
C THR A 432 1.44 9.91 -3.77
N ALA A 433 0.15 9.60 -3.92
CA ALA A 433 -0.91 10.20 -3.13
C ALA A 433 -1.84 9.14 -2.54
N LEU A 434 -2.18 9.31 -1.27
CA LEU A 434 -3.19 8.52 -0.56
C LEU A 434 -4.14 9.47 0.15
N GLY A 435 -5.44 9.20 0.06
CA GLY A 435 -6.46 9.96 0.78
C GLY A 435 -7.53 9.01 1.30
N PHE A 436 -7.82 9.08 2.59
CA PHE A 436 -8.98 8.39 3.15
C PHE A 436 -10.21 9.29 3.11
N SER A 437 -11.35 8.71 2.79
CA SER A 437 -12.61 9.42 2.89
C SER A 437 -13.10 9.43 4.34
N GLU A 438 -13.65 10.57 4.76
CA GLU A 438 -14.33 10.72 6.06
C GLU A 438 -15.53 9.77 6.24
N ASN A 439 -15.97 9.12 5.17
CA ASN A 439 -16.98 8.06 5.25
C ASN A 439 -16.44 6.79 5.96
N GLY A 440 -15.12 6.64 6.06
CA GLY A 440 -14.41 5.57 6.75
C GLY A 440 -14.42 4.20 6.04
N TYR A 441 -14.70 4.17 4.74
CA TYR A 441 -14.62 2.94 3.95
C TYR A 441 -14.03 3.14 2.55
N TYR A 442 -13.89 4.36 2.05
CA TYR A 442 -13.17 4.62 0.81
C TYR A 442 -11.73 5.07 1.05
N LEU A 443 -10.82 4.46 0.30
CA LEU A 443 -9.42 4.87 0.18
C LEU A 443 -9.15 5.22 -1.29
N ALA A 444 -8.74 6.45 -1.57
CA ALA A 444 -8.26 6.85 -2.88
C ALA A 444 -6.73 6.76 -2.92
N ALA A 445 -6.20 6.18 -3.98
CA ALA A 445 -4.78 6.07 -4.25
C ALA A 445 -4.49 6.60 -5.66
N GLY A 446 -3.49 7.48 -5.77
CA GLY A 446 -3.09 8.14 -7.01
C GLY A 446 -1.69 7.72 -7.42
N GLY A 447 -1.54 7.37 -8.71
CA GLY A 447 -0.26 6.94 -9.29
C GLY A 447 0.46 8.04 -10.06
N LYS A 448 1.79 8.03 -9.99
CA LYS A 448 2.66 8.86 -10.84
C LYS A 448 2.78 8.26 -12.24
N GLY A 449 2.47 9.02 -13.28
CA GLY A 449 2.73 8.65 -14.68
C GLY A 449 1.59 7.96 -15.44
N SER A 450 0.61 7.31 -14.79
CA SER A 450 -0.60 6.80 -15.46
C SER A 450 -1.78 7.78 -15.40
N GLY A 451 -1.77 8.71 -14.45
CA GLY A 451 -2.89 9.62 -14.20
C GLY A 451 -4.13 8.94 -13.63
N GLU A 452 -4.03 7.66 -13.26
CA GLU A 452 -5.14 6.89 -12.72
C GLU A 452 -5.24 7.10 -11.20
N VAL A 453 -6.43 7.46 -10.73
CA VAL A 453 -6.81 7.43 -9.32
C VAL A 453 -7.75 6.24 -9.10
N LYS A 454 -7.34 5.30 -8.26
CA LYS A 454 -8.16 4.14 -7.91
C LYS A 454 -8.78 4.36 -6.54
N ILE A 455 -10.09 4.17 -6.45
CA ILE A 455 -10.83 4.18 -5.18
C ILE A 455 -11.14 2.75 -4.77
N TRP A 456 -10.76 2.41 -3.55
CA TRP A 456 -10.94 1.11 -2.92
C TRP A 456 -12.04 1.18 -1.86
N ASP A 457 -12.94 0.19 -1.82
CA ASP A 457 -13.84 -0.02 -0.68
C ASP A 457 -13.17 -0.99 0.31
N LEU A 458 -12.78 -0.49 1.48
CA LEU A 458 -12.09 -1.23 2.54
C LEU A 458 -12.92 -2.37 3.12
N ARG A 459 -14.25 -2.35 2.98
CA ARG A 459 -15.12 -3.43 3.49
C ARG A 459 -15.17 -4.62 2.55
N LYS A 460 -15.07 -4.35 1.25
CA LYS A 460 -15.11 -5.37 0.19
C LYS A 460 -13.73 -5.75 -0.32
N LEU A 461 -12.71 -4.95 0.04
CA LEU A 461 -11.33 -5.07 -0.43
C LEU A 461 -11.25 -5.10 -1.97
N SER A 462 -12.14 -4.35 -2.63
CA SER A 462 -12.27 -4.29 -4.08
C SER A 462 -12.25 -2.85 -4.58
N VAL A 463 -11.88 -2.67 -5.85
CA VAL A 463 -11.95 -1.36 -6.51
C VAL A 463 -13.42 -0.96 -6.67
N ALA A 464 -13.77 0.18 -6.08
CA ALA A 464 -15.11 0.77 -6.16
C ALA A 464 -15.27 1.70 -7.37
N GLY A 465 -14.16 2.26 -7.86
CA GLY A 465 -14.13 3.08 -9.06
C GLY A 465 -12.70 3.44 -9.46
N THR A 466 -12.49 3.62 -10.75
CA THR A 466 -11.25 4.14 -11.33
C THR A 466 -11.58 5.48 -11.98
N ILE A 467 -10.78 6.50 -11.67
CA ILE A 467 -10.84 7.82 -12.30
C ILE A 467 -9.59 7.97 -13.14
N ASP A 468 -9.79 8.18 -14.43
CA ASP A 468 -8.70 8.53 -15.33
C ASP A 468 -8.59 10.06 -15.35
N ALA A 469 -7.60 10.59 -14.62
CA ALA A 469 -7.28 12.01 -14.62
C ALA A 469 -6.28 12.38 -15.74
N SER A 470 -5.92 11.42 -16.61
CA SER A 470 -4.95 11.56 -17.71
C SER A 470 -5.38 12.53 -18.81
N GLU A 471 -6.67 12.80 -18.98
CA GLU A 471 -7.17 13.86 -19.87
C GLU A 471 -6.89 15.24 -19.24
N SER A 472 -5.64 15.70 -19.28
CA SER A 472 -5.33 17.12 -19.08
C SER A 472 -5.64 17.87 -20.38
N SER A 473 -6.14 19.10 -20.26
CA SER A 473 -6.36 20.04 -21.37
C SER A 473 -5.08 20.32 -22.18
N LYS A 474 -3.89 19.98 -21.63
CA LYS A 474 -2.56 20.26 -22.21
C LYS A 474 -1.88 19.05 -22.88
N GLY A 475 -2.49 17.87 -22.91
CA GLY A 475 -1.98 16.71 -23.66
C GLY A 475 -0.74 16.02 -23.08
N GLU A 476 -0.35 16.34 -21.83
CA GLU A 476 0.72 15.65 -21.11
C GLU A 476 0.16 14.51 -20.24
N ALA A 477 0.96 13.45 -20.05
CA ALA A 477 0.58 12.31 -19.21
C ALA A 477 0.41 12.79 -17.75
N GLY A 478 -0.85 12.94 -17.32
CA GLY A 478 -1.19 13.48 -16.00
C GLY A 478 -0.53 12.69 -14.88
N SER A 479 0.25 13.37 -14.04
CA SER A 479 0.76 12.80 -12.78
C SER A 479 -0.10 13.29 -11.63
N VAL A 480 -0.61 12.36 -10.80
CA VAL A 480 -1.35 12.72 -9.59
C VAL A 480 -0.36 12.92 -8.46
N LEU A 481 -0.35 14.11 -7.87
CA LEU A 481 0.60 14.49 -6.80
C LEU A 481 -0.07 14.51 -5.42
N ALA A 482 -1.35 14.89 -5.35
CA ALA A 482 -2.09 14.90 -4.09
C ALA A 482 -3.58 14.54 -4.27
N LEU A 483 -4.15 13.99 -3.21
CA LEU A 483 -5.57 13.60 -3.12
C LEU A 483 -6.11 14.06 -1.77
N ALA A 484 -7.23 14.77 -1.77
CA ALA A 484 -7.90 15.20 -0.55
C ALA A 484 -9.42 15.02 -0.65
N PHE A 485 -9.99 14.27 0.30
CA PHE A 485 -11.43 14.21 0.45
C PHE A 485 -11.94 15.41 1.24
N ASP A 486 -13.12 15.88 0.87
CA ASP A 486 -13.81 16.93 1.61
C ASP A 486 -14.29 16.41 2.99
N PRO A 487 -14.31 17.24 4.05
CA PRO A 487 -14.80 16.85 5.39
C PRO A 487 -16.24 16.31 5.45
N THR A 488 -17.07 16.56 4.44
CA THR A 488 -18.43 15.98 4.34
C THR A 488 -18.45 14.62 3.64
N ALA A 489 -17.32 14.15 3.12
CA ALA A 489 -17.18 13.01 2.23
C ALA A 489 -18.00 13.10 0.93
N SER A 490 -18.40 14.30 0.50
CA SER A 490 -19.19 14.47 -0.74
C SER A 490 -18.32 14.64 -1.98
N PHE A 491 -17.08 15.12 -1.82
CA PHE A 491 -16.19 15.46 -2.92
C PHE A 491 -14.79 14.87 -2.74
N LEU A 492 -14.11 14.65 -3.86
CA LEU A 492 -12.70 14.27 -3.94
C LEU A 492 -11.96 15.29 -4.80
N ALA A 493 -10.97 15.95 -4.23
CA ALA A 493 -10.02 16.77 -4.99
C ALA A 493 -8.86 15.88 -5.45
N VAL A 494 -8.58 15.92 -6.75
CA VAL A 494 -7.45 15.29 -7.39
C VAL A 494 -6.56 16.38 -7.96
N VAL A 495 -5.30 16.39 -7.53
CA VAL A 495 -4.36 17.44 -7.89
C VAL A 495 -3.14 16.84 -8.56
N GLY A 496 -2.82 17.38 -9.74
CA GLY A 496 -1.72 16.96 -10.60
C GLY A 496 -1.25 18.11 -11.47
N THR A 497 -1.33 17.98 -12.80
CA THR A 497 -1.16 19.13 -13.71
C THR A 497 -2.22 20.20 -13.47
N ASP A 498 -3.46 19.75 -13.29
CA ASP A 498 -4.64 20.58 -13.05
C ASP A 498 -5.31 20.14 -11.74
N ALA A 499 -6.05 21.04 -11.10
CA ALA A 499 -6.85 20.71 -9.92
C ALA A 499 -8.27 20.35 -10.35
N LYS A 500 -8.67 19.10 -10.14
CA LYS A 500 -9.97 18.56 -10.52
C LYS A 500 -10.76 18.14 -9.29
N ILE A 501 -12.05 18.47 -9.25
CA ILE A 501 -12.96 18.09 -8.18
C ILE A 501 -13.99 17.11 -8.73
N TYR A 502 -14.08 15.95 -8.09
CA TYR A 502 -15.00 14.86 -8.45
C TYR A 502 -16.08 14.68 -7.39
N ALA A 503 -17.29 14.35 -7.83
CA ALA A 503 -18.37 13.94 -6.93
C ALA A 503 -18.13 12.52 -6.39
N ASN A 504 -18.27 12.31 -5.08
CA ASN A 504 -18.17 10.98 -4.49
C ASN A 504 -19.33 10.08 -4.98
N LYS A 505 -19.06 8.79 -5.18
CA LYS A 505 -19.94 7.73 -5.75
C LYS A 505 -20.16 7.78 -7.26
N THR A 506 -20.41 8.95 -7.85
CA THR A 506 -20.62 9.07 -9.30
C THR A 506 -19.32 9.29 -10.07
N TRP A 507 -18.28 9.78 -9.38
CA TRP A 507 -16.96 10.07 -9.93
C TRP A 507 -16.99 10.95 -11.17
N GLN A 508 -18.03 11.78 -11.28
CA GLN A 508 -18.17 12.76 -12.34
C GLN A 508 -17.35 13.99 -11.99
N LEU A 509 -16.64 14.53 -12.98
CA LEU A 509 -15.93 15.79 -12.88
C LEU A 509 -16.94 16.92 -12.66
N LEU A 510 -16.77 17.68 -11.58
CA LEU A 510 -17.61 18.83 -11.25
C LEU A 510 -16.93 20.14 -11.66
N ALA A 511 -15.65 20.29 -11.33
CA ALA A 511 -14.86 21.48 -11.65
C ALA A 511 -13.44 21.07 -12.01
N ALA A 512 -12.85 21.78 -12.96
CA ALA A 512 -11.44 21.73 -13.29
C ALA A 512 -10.91 23.16 -13.27
N ASP A 513 -9.83 23.39 -12.54
CA ASP A 513 -9.10 24.66 -12.57
C ASP A 513 -7.85 24.51 -13.45
N ASP A 514 -7.94 25.04 -14.67
CA ASP A 514 -6.84 25.10 -15.65
C ASP A 514 -5.94 26.33 -15.45
N GLY A 515 -6.18 27.16 -14.43
CA GLY A 515 -5.48 28.42 -14.26
C GLY A 515 -3.98 28.28 -13.95
N ASN A 516 -3.49 27.07 -13.70
CA ASN A 516 -2.13 26.82 -13.21
C ASN A 516 -1.11 26.85 -14.35
N THR A 517 -0.02 27.58 -14.11
CA THR A 517 1.09 27.71 -15.07
C THR A 517 2.11 26.58 -14.91
N ALA A 518 2.13 25.93 -13.76
CA ALA A 518 2.97 24.77 -13.43
C ALA A 518 2.16 23.73 -12.63
N GLU A 519 2.72 22.52 -12.48
CA GLU A 519 2.09 21.42 -11.75
C GLU A 519 1.70 21.82 -10.31
N CYS A 520 0.54 21.34 -9.89
CA CYS A 520 0.02 21.54 -8.55
C CYS A 520 0.54 20.44 -7.63
N THR A 521 1.10 20.83 -6.49
CA THR A 521 1.88 19.93 -5.62
C THR A 521 1.06 19.33 -4.49
N ASP A 522 0.12 20.08 -3.92
CA ASP A 522 -0.66 19.63 -2.77
C ASP A 522 -2.00 20.35 -2.66
N CYS A 523 -2.96 19.71 -1.98
CA CYS A 523 -4.30 20.23 -1.79
C CYS A 523 -4.88 19.94 -0.41
N ALA A 524 -5.63 20.90 0.11
CA ALA A 524 -6.33 20.79 1.38
C ALA A 524 -7.69 21.51 1.33
N TRP A 525 -8.72 20.90 1.89
CA TRP A 525 -10.04 21.51 2.04
C TRP A 525 -10.09 22.31 3.35
N ASP A 526 -10.58 23.54 3.31
CA ASP A 526 -10.86 24.29 4.53
C ASP A 526 -12.11 23.70 5.21
N PRO A 527 -12.00 23.30 6.50
CA PRO A 527 -13.09 22.63 7.21
C PRO A 527 -14.31 23.50 7.49
N ARG A 528 -14.22 24.83 7.36
CA ARG A 528 -15.30 25.78 7.70
C ARG A 528 -16.20 26.12 6.52
N ASP A 529 -15.58 26.49 5.39
CA ASP A 529 -16.28 27.00 4.21
C ASP A 529 -16.30 25.99 3.05
N GLY A 530 -15.58 24.87 3.17
CA GLY A 530 -15.44 23.88 2.09
C GLY A 530 -14.72 24.46 0.88
N SER A 531 -13.92 25.51 1.05
CA SER A 531 -13.04 26.03 -0.01
C SER A 531 -11.87 25.06 -0.20
N LEU A 532 -11.43 24.92 -1.46
CA LEU A 532 -10.28 24.09 -1.78
C LEU A 532 -9.05 24.99 -1.91
N VAL A 533 -8.03 24.72 -1.10
CA VAL A 533 -6.75 25.39 -1.20
C VAL A 533 -5.77 24.51 -1.95
N VAL A 534 -5.20 25.05 -3.02
CA VAL A 534 -4.26 24.37 -3.91
C VAL A 534 -2.93 25.08 -3.88
N SER A 535 -1.85 24.32 -3.75
CA SER A 535 -0.48 24.82 -3.92
C SER A 535 0.07 24.41 -5.28
N SER A 536 0.79 25.32 -5.93
CA SER A 536 1.47 25.04 -7.20
C SER A 536 2.96 25.34 -7.12
N LEU A 537 3.72 24.65 -7.97
CA LEU A 537 5.15 24.87 -8.18
C LEU A 537 5.43 26.29 -8.74
N ASP A 538 4.41 26.97 -9.27
CA ASP A 538 4.49 28.37 -9.70
C ASP A 538 4.60 29.38 -8.53
N ARG A 539 4.65 28.86 -7.29
CA ARG A 539 4.71 29.59 -6.02
C ARG A 539 3.39 30.26 -5.64
N THR A 540 2.29 29.96 -6.32
CA THR A 540 0.98 30.46 -5.91
C THR A 540 0.26 29.45 -5.02
N VAL A 541 -0.37 29.96 -3.98
CA VAL A 541 -1.38 29.24 -3.20
C VAL A 541 -2.72 29.85 -3.60
N ARG A 542 -3.56 29.03 -4.22
CA ARG A 542 -4.85 29.45 -4.76
C ARG A 542 -5.96 28.91 -3.89
N ILE A 543 -6.93 29.77 -3.59
CA ILE A 543 -8.13 29.41 -2.85
C ILE A 543 -9.28 29.41 -3.85
N LEU A 544 -9.85 28.23 -4.05
CA LEU A 544 -11.04 27.99 -4.86
C LEU A 544 -12.25 28.01 -3.92
N SER A 545 -13.11 29.00 -4.08
CA SER A 545 -14.37 29.10 -3.35
C SER A 545 -15.50 29.47 -4.30
N LYS A 546 -16.72 29.49 -3.78
CA LYS A 546 -17.84 30.17 -4.46
C LYS A 546 -17.47 31.65 -4.64
N ALA A 547 -17.75 32.17 -5.84
CA ALA A 547 -17.57 33.58 -6.19
C ALA A 547 -18.64 34.48 -5.57
#